data_AF-G0NF11-F1
#
_entry.id   AF-G0NF11-F1
#
_cell.length_a   1.000
_cell.length_b   1.000
_cell.length_c   1.000
_cell.angle_alpha   90.00
_cell.angle_beta   90.00
_cell.angle_gamma   90.00
#
_symmetry.space_group_name_H-M   'P 1'
#
loop_
_entity.id
_entity.type
_entity.pdbx_description
1 polymer ?
#
loop_
_entity_poly.entity_id
_entity_poly.type
_entity_poly.pdbx_seq_one_letter_code
_entity_poly.pdbx_strand_id
1 'polypeptide(L)'
;MKIEETCEFINYLETENQSCLKGFFKTIYNLPLTGNVSCYGDYPFVDKDLKNREKAYKDGEKCFMGYIQNNCNNTTLQYFNSENYKKFIRSASSDPSEFDCEDPVHGVEMIRCSTASAELDRFKTMSDDIENRLNRTFVTTILRTCRDVVSCGTNRCLFYKSDCERIELSKKCDMIEKEYL
;
A
#
# COMPACT_ATOMS: atom_id res chain seq x y z
N MET A 1 10.71 9.87 -24.61
CA MET A 1 9.69 9.28 -23.72
C MET A 1 10.27 8.64 -22.47
N LYS A 2 11.50 8.06 -22.46
CA LYS A 2 12.10 7.46 -21.24
C LYS A 2 12.45 8.43 -20.08
N ILE A 3 12.78 9.69 -20.37
CA ILE A 3 13.24 10.64 -19.34
C ILE A 3 12.10 11.04 -18.39
N GLU A 4 10.90 11.26 -18.91
CA GLU A 4 9.74 11.69 -18.11
C GLU A 4 9.30 10.59 -17.13
N GLU A 5 9.35 9.32 -17.54
CA GLU A 5 9.01 8.16 -16.68
C GLU A 5 10.03 8.00 -15.55
N THR A 6 11.33 8.09 -15.81
CA THR A 6 12.35 8.04 -14.75
C THR A 6 12.21 9.19 -13.74
N CYS A 7 11.79 10.38 -14.18
CA CYS A 7 11.54 11.50 -13.28
C CYS A 7 10.36 11.24 -12.34
N GLU A 8 9.28 10.61 -12.81
CA GLU A 8 8.12 10.28 -11.98
C GLU A 8 8.46 9.25 -10.89
N PHE A 9 9.29 8.24 -11.20
CA PHE A 9 9.80 7.29 -10.20
C PHE A 9 10.55 8.02 -9.08
N ILE A 10 11.47 8.92 -9.46
CA ILE A 10 12.25 9.73 -8.50
C ILE A 10 11.32 10.64 -7.69
N ASN A 11 10.32 11.26 -8.31
CA ASN A 11 9.40 12.17 -7.64
C ASN A 11 8.57 11.46 -6.56
N TYR A 12 8.15 10.20 -6.77
CA TYR A 12 7.48 9.43 -5.71
C TYR A 12 8.40 9.12 -4.54
N LEU A 13 9.69 8.90 -4.80
CA LEU A 13 10.69 8.56 -3.79
C LEU A 13 11.34 9.80 -3.14
N GLU A 14 11.03 11.00 -3.61
CA GLU A 14 11.34 12.25 -2.92
C GLU A 14 10.76 12.19 -1.48
N THR A 15 11.53 12.68 -0.51
CA THR A 15 11.30 12.43 0.92
C THR A 15 9.89 12.81 1.36
N GLU A 16 9.39 13.95 0.90
CA GLU A 16 8.11 14.52 1.32
C GLU A 16 6.95 13.72 0.72
N ASN A 17 7.04 13.44 -0.60
CA ASN A 17 6.07 12.60 -1.31
C ASN A 17 6.04 11.17 -0.77
N GLN A 18 7.21 10.57 -0.55
CA GLN A 18 7.35 9.22 -0.04
C GLN A 18 6.74 9.11 1.35
N SER A 19 7.05 10.05 2.25
CA SER A 19 6.51 10.08 3.62
C SER A 19 4.98 10.23 3.60
N CYS A 20 4.47 11.14 2.78
CA CYS A 20 3.04 11.36 2.60
C CYS A 20 2.31 10.09 2.12
N LEU A 21 2.81 9.45 1.06
CA LEU A 21 2.24 8.22 0.52
C LEU A 21 2.31 7.06 1.52
N LYS A 22 3.41 6.92 2.27
CA LYS A 22 3.52 5.93 3.36
C LYS A 22 2.43 6.16 4.41
N GLY A 23 2.17 7.40 4.78
CA GLY A 23 1.08 7.76 5.71
C GLY A 23 -0.31 7.42 5.16
N PHE A 24 -0.53 7.68 3.86
CA PHE A 24 -1.79 7.33 3.20
C PHE A 24 -2.04 5.81 3.22
N PHE A 25 -1.07 5.00 2.79
CA PHE A 25 -1.20 3.54 2.83
C PHE A 25 -1.32 3.02 4.25
N LYS A 26 -0.59 3.60 5.22
CA LYS A 26 -0.73 3.25 6.63
C LYS A 26 -2.16 3.48 7.12
N THR A 27 -2.76 4.60 6.73
CA THR A 27 -4.16 4.89 7.04
C THR A 27 -5.05 3.77 6.50
N ILE A 28 -4.90 3.41 5.22
CA ILE A 28 -5.69 2.34 4.57
C ILE A 28 -5.53 0.97 5.26
N TYR A 29 -4.31 0.58 5.63
CA TYR A 29 -4.09 -0.70 6.31
C TYR A 29 -4.75 -0.73 7.69
N ASN A 30 -4.82 0.41 8.38
CA ASN A 30 -5.39 0.54 9.72
C ASN A 30 -6.89 0.84 9.76
N LEU A 31 -7.53 1.19 8.64
CA LEU A 31 -8.96 1.54 8.59
C LEU A 31 -9.88 0.56 9.34
N PRO A 32 -9.75 -0.77 9.18
CA PRO A 32 -10.66 -1.69 9.87
C PRO A 32 -10.52 -1.61 11.39
N LEU A 33 -9.32 -1.28 11.89
CA LEU A 33 -9.01 -1.25 13.32
C LEU A 33 -9.46 0.03 14.00
N THR A 34 -9.46 1.15 13.28
CA THR A 34 -9.85 2.45 13.85
C THR A 34 -11.36 2.60 13.95
N GLY A 35 -12.14 1.75 13.27
CA GLY A 35 -13.60 1.82 13.22
C GLY A 35 -14.13 3.12 12.59
N ASN A 36 -13.24 3.97 12.09
CA ASN A 36 -13.59 5.25 11.51
C ASN A 36 -13.99 4.99 10.07
N VAL A 37 -15.31 5.07 9.81
CA VAL A 37 -15.89 5.10 8.46
C VAL A 37 -15.54 6.45 7.83
N SER A 38 -14.25 6.63 7.63
CA SER A 38 -13.66 7.74 6.90
C SER A 38 -13.88 7.51 5.42
N CYS A 39 -13.76 8.59 4.63
CA CYS A 39 -13.83 8.57 3.17
C CYS A 39 -13.05 7.40 2.53
N TYR A 40 -11.94 6.99 3.15
CA TYR A 40 -11.08 5.93 2.62
C TYR A 40 -11.66 4.51 2.72
N GLY A 41 -12.62 4.27 3.62
CA GLY A 41 -13.22 2.95 3.84
C GLY A 41 -14.11 2.49 2.70
N ASP A 42 -14.62 3.43 1.89
CA ASP A 42 -15.54 3.14 0.78
C ASP A 42 -14.82 2.70 -0.50
N TYR A 43 -13.50 2.86 -0.56
CA TYR A 43 -12.71 2.62 -1.78
C TYR A 43 -11.56 1.64 -1.52
N PRO A 44 -11.48 0.53 -2.28
CA PRO A 44 -10.43 -0.46 -2.09
C PRO A 44 -9.11 -0.02 -2.76
N PHE A 45 -8.45 1.02 -2.24
CA PHE A 45 -7.21 1.59 -2.81
C PHE A 45 -6.03 0.61 -2.91
N VAL A 46 -6.08 -0.51 -2.18
CA VAL A 46 -5.06 -1.58 -2.20
C VAL A 46 -5.63 -2.90 -2.72
N ASP A 47 -6.72 -2.87 -3.50
CA ASP A 47 -7.31 -4.08 -4.11
C ASP A 47 -6.28 -4.83 -4.95
N LYS A 48 -6.33 -6.17 -4.94
CA LYS A 48 -5.45 -6.99 -5.78
C LYS A 48 -5.84 -6.91 -7.26
N ASP A 49 -7.11 -6.72 -7.56
CA ASP A 49 -7.58 -6.48 -8.92
C ASP A 49 -7.22 -5.06 -9.34
N LEU A 50 -6.39 -4.95 -10.38
CA LEU A 50 -5.87 -3.68 -10.88
C LEU A 50 -6.97 -2.75 -11.39
N LYS A 51 -8.06 -3.27 -11.97
CA LYS A 51 -9.18 -2.45 -12.46
C LYS A 51 -10.01 -1.92 -11.32
N ASN A 52 -10.26 -2.72 -10.29
CA ASN A 52 -10.92 -2.27 -9.08
C ASN A 52 -10.10 -1.21 -8.36
N ARG A 53 -8.77 -1.38 -8.30
CA ARG A 53 -7.86 -0.40 -7.71
C ARG A 53 -7.86 0.92 -8.50
N GLU A 54 -7.78 0.84 -9.83
CA GLU A 54 -7.85 2.04 -10.69
C GLU A 54 -9.17 2.79 -10.48
N LYS A 55 -10.29 2.06 -10.45
CA LYS A 55 -11.62 2.61 -10.17
C LYS A 55 -11.69 3.23 -8.78
N ALA A 56 -11.12 2.57 -7.76
CA ALA A 56 -11.07 3.09 -6.40
C ALA A 56 -10.34 4.42 -6.33
N TYR A 57 -9.23 4.58 -7.04
CA TYR A 57 -8.54 5.87 -7.13
C TYR A 57 -9.34 6.93 -7.88
N LYS A 58 -9.98 6.58 -9.00
CA LYS A 58 -10.81 7.53 -9.75
C LYS A 58 -12.01 8.02 -8.94
N ASP A 59 -12.78 7.10 -8.36
CA ASP A 59 -13.99 7.45 -7.61
C ASP A 59 -13.65 8.07 -6.24
N GLY A 60 -12.54 7.61 -5.63
CA GLY A 60 -12.03 8.07 -4.35
C GLY A 60 -11.06 9.26 -4.42
N GLU A 61 -10.97 9.95 -5.56
CA GLU A 61 -10.03 11.08 -5.76
C GLU A 61 -10.15 12.13 -4.66
N LYS A 62 -11.38 12.51 -4.30
CA LYS A 62 -11.62 13.49 -3.23
C LYS A 62 -11.10 13.02 -1.87
N CYS A 63 -11.16 11.71 -1.59
CA CYS A 63 -10.60 11.15 -0.37
C CYS A 63 -9.09 11.26 -0.38
N PHE A 64 -8.44 10.79 -1.46
CA PHE A 64 -6.99 10.88 -1.60
C PHE A 64 -6.50 12.32 -1.49
N MET A 65 -7.08 13.24 -2.27
CA MET A 65 -6.70 14.65 -2.24
C MET A 65 -6.99 15.30 -0.88
N GLY A 66 -8.09 14.91 -0.21
CA GLY A 66 -8.36 15.30 1.16
C GLY A 66 -7.30 14.81 2.15
N TYR A 67 -6.75 13.61 1.96
CA TYR A 67 -5.61 13.13 2.75
C TYR A 67 -4.39 14.01 2.53
N ILE A 68 -4.01 14.24 1.26
CA ILE A 68 -2.84 15.06 0.89
C ILE A 68 -2.94 16.45 1.51
N GLN A 69 -4.09 17.12 1.38
CA GLN A 69 -4.32 18.46 1.91
C GLN A 69 -4.17 18.55 3.43
N ASN A 70 -4.61 17.52 4.16
CA ASN A 70 -4.66 17.56 5.62
C ASN A 70 -3.40 17.00 6.30
N ASN A 71 -2.63 16.15 5.61
CA ASN A 71 -1.56 15.37 6.23
C ASN A 71 -0.19 15.54 5.57
N CYS A 72 -0.12 16.22 4.44
CA CYS A 72 1.11 16.38 3.68
C CYS A 72 1.47 17.86 3.52
N ASN A 73 2.72 18.12 3.19
CA ASN A 73 3.20 19.49 3.07
C ASN A 73 2.79 20.13 1.74
N ASN A 74 3.12 21.41 1.59
CA ASN A 74 2.75 22.16 0.40
C ASN A 74 3.44 21.66 -0.87
N THR A 75 4.67 21.15 -0.79
CA THR A 75 5.38 20.55 -1.95
C THR A 75 4.61 19.36 -2.49
N THR A 76 4.22 18.42 -1.62
CA THR A 76 3.46 17.24 -2.02
C THR A 76 2.08 17.60 -2.54
N LEU A 77 1.42 18.59 -1.92
CA LEU A 77 0.15 19.11 -2.41
C LEU A 77 0.26 19.69 -3.83
N GLN A 78 1.32 20.45 -4.11
CA GLN A 78 1.57 20.99 -5.44
C GLN A 78 1.93 19.90 -6.46
N TYR A 79 2.67 18.87 -6.01
CA TYR A 79 3.04 17.75 -6.84
C TYR A 79 1.81 16.95 -7.29
N PHE A 80 0.92 16.55 -6.38
CA PHE A 80 -0.31 15.80 -6.70
C PHE A 80 -1.42 16.70 -7.28
N ASN A 81 -1.08 17.56 -8.24
CA ASN A 81 -2.07 18.25 -9.06
C ASN A 81 -2.84 17.25 -9.96
N SER A 82 -3.86 17.73 -10.68
CA SER A 82 -4.74 16.86 -11.50
C SER A 82 -3.99 16.01 -12.54
N GLU A 83 -2.88 16.50 -13.10
CA GLU A 83 -2.10 15.75 -14.10
C GLU A 83 -1.28 14.64 -13.43
N ASN A 84 -0.48 15.00 -12.43
CA ASN A 84 0.37 14.04 -11.72
C ASN A 84 -0.44 13.05 -10.89
N TYR A 85 -1.64 13.43 -10.45
CA TYR A 85 -2.56 12.48 -9.85
C TYR A 85 -2.99 11.40 -10.84
N LYS A 86 -3.33 11.75 -12.10
CA LYS A 86 -3.65 10.75 -13.13
C LYS A 86 -2.47 9.81 -13.41
N LYS A 87 -1.24 10.34 -13.43
CA LYS A 87 -0.02 9.51 -13.54
C LYS A 87 0.10 8.56 -12.36
N PHE A 88 -0.12 9.06 -11.14
CA PHE A 88 -0.15 8.24 -9.94
C PHE A 88 -1.20 7.13 -9.98
N ILE A 89 -2.42 7.40 -10.46
CA ILE A 89 -3.44 6.35 -10.64
C ILE A 89 -2.92 5.24 -11.55
N ARG A 90 -2.32 5.62 -12.69
CA ARG A 90 -1.74 4.66 -13.64
C ARG A 90 -0.65 3.84 -12.96
N SER A 91 0.29 4.47 -12.28
CA SER A 91 1.37 3.77 -11.57
C SER A 91 0.88 2.85 -10.47
N ALA A 92 -0.11 3.29 -9.67
CA ALA A 92 -0.67 2.52 -8.57
C ALA A 92 -1.48 1.29 -9.03
N SER A 93 -1.98 1.32 -10.28
CA SER A 93 -2.95 0.35 -10.81
C SER A 93 -2.44 -0.42 -12.03
N SER A 94 -1.13 -0.43 -12.28
CA SER A 94 -0.52 -1.22 -13.36
C SER A 94 0.18 -2.47 -12.80
N ASP A 95 0.34 -3.48 -13.65
CA ASP A 95 1.10 -4.69 -13.30
C ASP A 95 2.60 -4.40 -13.38
N PRO A 96 3.35 -4.44 -12.27
CA PRO A 96 4.79 -4.16 -12.28
C PRO A 96 5.61 -5.17 -13.10
N SER A 97 5.08 -6.34 -13.45
CA SER A 97 5.81 -7.32 -14.26
C SER A 97 5.95 -6.93 -15.73
N GLU A 98 5.20 -5.93 -16.19
CA GLU A 98 5.23 -5.41 -17.56
C GLU A 98 6.27 -4.29 -17.75
N PHE A 99 6.98 -3.88 -16.70
CA PHE A 99 7.85 -2.69 -16.70
C PHE A 99 9.28 -3.00 -16.22
N ASP A 100 10.20 -2.12 -16.61
CA ASP A 100 11.57 -2.11 -16.09
C ASP A 100 11.59 -1.51 -14.68
N CYS A 101 12.56 -1.89 -13.85
CA CYS A 101 12.61 -1.48 -12.44
C CYS A 101 12.72 0.03 -12.16
N GLU A 102 13.01 0.83 -13.19
CA GLU A 102 13.05 2.30 -13.13
C GLU A 102 11.69 2.95 -13.42
N ASP A 103 10.68 2.15 -13.77
CA ASP A 103 9.34 2.64 -14.05
C ASP A 103 8.62 3.12 -12.78
N PRO A 104 7.85 4.23 -12.85
CA PRO A 104 7.09 4.77 -11.72
C PRO A 104 6.20 3.77 -10.97
N VAL A 105 5.69 2.73 -11.65
CA VAL A 105 4.93 1.64 -11.04
C VAL A 105 5.71 1.01 -9.87
N HIS A 106 7.01 0.81 -10.03
CA HIS A 106 7.86 0.25 -8.97
C HIS A 106 8.08 1.22 -7.81
N GLY A 107 8.07 2.54 -8.05
CA GLY A 107 8.17 3.55 -7.00
C GLY A 107 6.96 3.51 -6.07
N VAL A 108 5.75 3.46 -6.64
CA VAL A 108 4.50 3.34 -5.86
C VAL A 108 4.45 1.99 -5.15
N GLU A 109 4.80 0.91 -5.84
CA GLU A 109 4.78 -0.44 -5.27
C GLU A 109 5.79 -0.58 -4.12
N MET A 110 7.00 -0.02 -4.26
CA MET A 110 8.01 0.02 -3.20
C MET A 110 7.46 0.70 -1.94
N ILE A 111 6.82 1.86 -2.11
CA ILE A 111 6.22 2.58 -0.99
C ILE A 111 5.13 1.73 -0.33
N ARG A 112 4.17 1.22 -1.11
CA ARG A 112 3.05 0.40 -0.61
C ARG A 112 3.56 -0.84 0.13
N CYS A 113 4.53 -1.55 -0.43
CA CYS A 113 5.10 -2.76 0.13
C CYS A 113 5.92 -2.52 1.40
N SER A 114 6.72 -1.46 1.44
CA SER A 114 7.44 -1.07 2.67
C SER A 114 6.48 -0.73 3.80
N THR A 115 5.39 -0.02 3.50
CA THR A 115 4.35 0.31 4.48
C THR A 115 3.61 -0.94 4.96
N ALA A 116 3.23 -1.83 4.05
CA ALA A 116 2.57 -3.09 4.40
C ALA A 116 3.46 -3.94 5.33
N SER A 117 4.77 -4.03 5.03
CA SER A 117 5.71 -4.76 5.86
C SER A 117 5.84 -4.14 7.25
N ALA A 118 5.98 -2.82 7.34
CA ALA A 118 6.07 -2.12 8.62
C ALA A 118 4.80 -2.27 9.46
N GLU A 119 3.61 -2.20 8.86
CA GLU A 119 2.36 -2.41 9.57
C GLU A 119 2.18 -3.88 9.99
N LEU A 120 2.60 -4.84 9.16
CA LEU A 120 2.59 -6.25 9.55
C LEU A 120 3.48 -6.51 10.77
N ASP A 121 4.65 -5.89 10.84
CA ASP A 121 5.53 -6.02 12.00
C ASP A 121 4.92 -5.35 13.25
N ARG A 122 4.27 -4.19 13.08
CA ARG A 122 3.51 -3.53 14.15
C ARG A 122 2.38 -4.41 14.68
N PHE A 123 1.62 -5.06 13.79
CA PHE A 123 0.53 -5.93 14.19
C PHE A 123 1.01 -7.21 14.89
N LYS A 124 2.18 -7.76 14.53
CA LYS A 124 2.76 -8.88 15.28
C LYS A 124 2.99 -8.50 16.74
N THR A 125 3.55 -7.32 17.01
CA THR A 125 3.72 -6.84 18.39
C THR A 125 2.38 -6.66 19.11
N MET A 126 1.35 -6.19 18.41
CA MET A 126 0.00 -6.06 18.98
C MET A 126 -0.70 -7.41 19.21
N SER A 127 -0.32 -8.44 18.45
CA SER A 127 -0.88 -9.79 18.58
C SER A 127 -0.42 -10.52 19.85
N ASP A 128 0.54 -9.97 20.60
CA ASP A 128 0.87 -10.50 21.93
C ASP A 128 -0.28 -10.33 22.93
N ASP A 129 -1.19 -9.40 22.67
CA ASP A 129 -2.42 -9.20 23.42
C ASP A 129 -3.51 -10.20 23.01
N ILE A 130 -4.07 -10.92 24.00
CA ILE A 130 -5.12 -11.92 23.82
C ILE A 130 -6.41 -11.28 23.27
N GLU A 131 -6.75 -10.06 23.68
CA GLU A 131 -7.97 -9.38 23.19
C GLU A 131 -7.88 -9.15 21.68
N ASN A 132 -6.69 -8.79 21.19
CA ASN A 132 -6.45 -8.61 19.76
C ASN A 132 -6.53 -9.94 18.99
N ARG A 133 -6.02 -11.06 19.53
CA ARG A 133 -6.11 -12.38 18.88
C ARG A 133 -7.56 -12.85 18.70
N LEU A 134 -8.43 -12.51 19.64
CA LEU A 134 -9.86 -12.88 19.58
C LEU A 134 -10.69 -11.89 18.75
N ASN A 135 -10.13 -10.74 18.41
CA ASN A 135 -10.80 -9.74 17.59
C ASN A 135 -10.72 -10.13 16.09
N ARG A 136 -11.86 -10.55 15.53
CA ARG A 136 -11.95 -10.94 14.11
C ARG A 136 -11.51 -9.83 13.14
N THR A 137 -11.82 -8.57 13.43
CA THR A 137 -11.39 -7.43 12.59
C THR A 137 -9.88 -7.27 12.62
N PHE A 138 -9.25 -7.47 13.78
CA PHE A 138 -7.80 -7.47 13.90
C PHE A 138 -7.15 -8.60 13.11
N VAL A 139 -7.61 -9.83 13.29
CA VAL A 139 -7.11 -11.02 12.58
C VAL A 139 -7.24 -10.86 11.06
N THR A 140 -8.41 -10.46 10.57
CA THR A 140 -8.64 -10.26 9.13
C THR A 140 -7.75 -9.14 8.56
N THR A 141 -7.48 -8.09 9.34
CA THR A 141 -6.56 -7.00 8.96
C THR A 141 -5.12 -7.50 8.85
N ILE A 142 -4.66 -8.29 9.83
CA ILE A 142 -3.34 -8.94 9.77
C ILE A 142 -3.25 -9.83 8.54
N LEU A 143 -4.24 -10.70 8.33
CA LEU A 143 -4.21 -11.65 7.22
C LEU A 143 -4.13 -10.93 5.88
N ARG A 144 -4.97 -9.90 5.65
CA ARG A 144 -4.92 -9.06 4.45
C ARG A 144 -3.52 -8.47 4.25
N THR A 145 -3.00 -7.79 5.28
CA THR A 145 -1.67 -7.15 5.22
C THR A 145 -0.56 -8.18 4.98
N CYS A 146 -0.64 -9.35 5.60
CA CYS A 146 0.28 -10.47 5.42
C CYS A 146 0.31 -10.93 3.95
N ARG A 147 -0.87 -11.14 3.34
CA ARG A 147 -0.97 -11.51 1.93
C ARG A 147 -0.43 -10.45 1.00
N ASP A 148 -0.60 -9.17 1.33
CA ASP A 148 -0.05 -8.07 0.54
C ASP A 148 1.48 -8.07 0.60
N VAL A 149 2.09 -8.27 1.78
CA VAL A 149 3.55 -8.40 1.91
C VAL A 149 4.09 -9.64 1.16
N VAL A 150 3.36 -10.76 1.16
CA VAL A 150 3.75 -11.94 0.36
C VAL A 150 3.73 -11.62 -1.14
N SER A 151 2.72 -10.89 -1.61
CA SER A 151 2.61 -10.47 -3.02
C SER A 151 3.73 -9.52 -3.42
N CYS A 152 4.14 -8.62 -2.51
CA CYS A 152 5.28 -7.72 -2.74
C CYS A 152 6.58 -8.48 -3.04
N GLY A 153 6.76 -9.66 -2.44
CA GLY A 153 7.95 -10.49 -2.65
C GLY A 153 8.03 -11.17 -4.02
N THR A 154 7.00 -11.11 -4.86
CA THR A 154 7.09 -11.64 -6.24
C THR A 154 7.66 -10.63 -7.23
N ASN A 155 7.76 -9.36 -6.83
CA ASN A 155 8.30 -8.31 -7.68
C ASN A 155 9.83 -8.32 -7.65
N ARG A 156 10.46 -8.66 -8.78
CA ARG A 156 11.92 -8.77 -8.90
C ARG A 156 12.66 -7.45 -8.69
N CYS A 157 11.98 -6.32 -8.87
CA CYS A 157 12.54 -4.99 -8.66
C CYS A 157 12.52 -4.55 -7.19
N LEU A 158 11.88 -5.33 -6.32
CA LEU A 158 11.76 -5.02 -4.90
C LEU A 158 12.59 -6.00 -4.08
N PHE A 159 13.67 -5.50 -3.46
CA PHE A 159 14.56 -6.29 -2.61
C PHE A 159 14.00 -6.46 -1.19
N TYR A 160 12.75 -6.89 -1.03
CA TYR A 160 12.16 -7.00 0.31
C TYR A 160 12.47 -8.31 1.01
N LYS A 161 12.48 -9.45 0.29
CA LYS A 161 12.67 -10.79 0.88
C LYS A 161 13.22 -11.78 -0.15
N SER A 162 14.06 -12.71 0.30
CA SER A 162 14.41 -13.90 -0.47
C SER A 162 13.17 -14.77 -0.72
N ASP A 163 13.23 -15.63 -1.75
CA ASP A 163 12.14 -16.59 -2.02
C ASP A 163 11.82 -17.47 -0.81
N CYS A 164 12.85 -17.87 -0.04
CA CYS A 164 12.68 -18.64 1.19
C CYS A 164 11.86 -17.86 2.23
N GLU A 165 12.22 -16.62 2.52
CA GLU A 165 11.51 -15.78 3.49
C GLU A 165 10.07 -15.47 3.05
N ARG A 166 9.84 -15.34 1.74
CA ARG A 166 8.49 -15.18 1.17
C ARG A 166 7.64 -16.43 1.38
N ILE A 167 8.19 -17.62 1.10
CA ILE A 167 7.49 -18.90 1.32
C ILE A 167 7.15 -19.09 2.80
N GLU A 168 8.10 -18.79 3.69
CA GLU A 168 7.86 -18.85 5.13
C GLU A 168 6.76 -17.88 5.57
N LEU A 169 6.78 -16.65 5.06
CA LEU A 169 5.74 -15.67 5.36
C LEU A 169 4.37 -16.14 4.85
N SER A 170 4.30 -16.70 3.64
CA SER A 170 3.05 -17.25 3.10
C SER A 170 2.47 -18.34 4.00
N LYS A 171 3.31 -19.27 4.46
CA LYS A 171 2.89 -20.32 5.41
C LYS A 171 2.35 -19.72 6.71
N LYS A 172 3.00 -18.67 7.23
CA LYS A 172 2.51 -17.95 8.42
C LYS A 172 1.15 -17.30 8.17
N CYS A 173 0.93 -16.68 7.00
CA CYS A 173 -0.38 -16.15 6.65
C CYS A 173 -1.45 -17.27 6.60
N ASP A 174 -1.12 -18.43 6.00
CA ASP A 174 -2.04 -19.59 5.93
C ASP A 174 -2.40 -20.13 7.32
N MET A 175 -1.45 -20.10 8.27
CA MET A 175 -1.70 -20.52 9.65
C MET A 175 -2.68 -19.59 10.36
N ILE A 176 -2.50 -18.27 10.22
CA ILE A 176 -3.41 -17.27 10.81
C ILE A 176 -4.83 -17.47 10.29
N GLU A 177 -4.98 -17.71 8.99
CA GLU A 177 -6.28 -17.99 8.38
C GLU A 177 -6.93 -19.24 8.97
N LYS A 178 -6.20 -20.36 9.09
CA LYS A 178 -6.74 -21.62 9.62
C LYS A 178 -7.07 -21.58 11.11
N GLU A 179 -6.32 -20.81 11.89
CA GLU A 179 -6.44 -20.81 13.36
C GLU A 179 -7.55 -19.85 13.83
N TYR A 180 -7.84 -18.80 13.06
CA TYR A 180 -8.68 -17.69 13.53
C TYR A 180 -9.87 -17.32 12.60
N LEU A 181 -10.02 -17.93 11.42
CA LEU A 181 -11.11 -17.63 10.47
C LEU A 181 -11.81 -18.90 9.94
#